data_AF-A0A3A2Z178-F1
#
_entry.id   AF-A0A3A2Z178-F1
#
_cell.length_a   1.000
_cell.length_b   1.000
_cell.length_c   1.000
_cell.angle_alpha   90.00
_cell.angle_beta   90.00
_cell.angle_gamma   90.00
#
_symmetry.space_group_name_H-M   'P 1'
#
loop_
_entity.id
_entity.type
_entity.pdbx_description
1 polymer ?
#
loop_
_entity_poly.entity_id
_entity_poly.type
_entity_poly.pdbx_seq_one_letter_code
_entity_poly.pdbx_strand_id
1 'polypeptide(L)'
;PSERKIRDGYEHLVPRSPDEFAARWKDSMDRKQLLGEIDAYQHEFPLHSDKYKEFSHSRAVEKAKGTRTASPYTLSYWMQIRLCLWRGFVRLKGDMTMTLTSVIGNMIMALIVAS
;
A
#
# COMPACT_ATOMS: atom_id res chain seq x y z
N PRO A 1 8.66 -7.97 21.22
CA PRO A 1 9.84 -7.70 22.09
C PRO A 1 11.18 -8.26 21.54
N SER A 2 11.14 -9.18 20.57
CA SER A 2 12.30 -9.92 20.03
C SER A 2 13.11 -9.21 18.94
N GLU A 3 12.65 -8.08 18.39
CA GLU A 3 13.32 -7.41 17.26
C GLU A 3 14.29 -6.29 17.66
N ARG A 4 14.42 -5.97 18.95
CA ARG A 4 15.29 -4.88 19.43
C ARG A 4 16.71 -5.43 19.69
N LYS A 5 17.64 -5.15 18.78
CA LYS A 5 19.08 -5.36 19.01
C LYS A 5 19.67 -4.12 19.66
N ILE A 6 19.94 -4.21 20.96
CA ILE A 6 20.62 -3.16 21.71
C ILE A 6 22.12 -3.35 21.52
N ARG A 7 22.85 -2.25 21.33
CA ARG A 7 24.31 -2.26 21.28
C ARG A 7 24.85 -2.47 22.69
N ASP A 8 25.82 -3.38 22.83
CA ASP A 8 26.49 -3.65 24.10
C ASP A 8 27.01 -2.36 24.77
N GLY A 9 26.67 -2.16 26.04
CA GLY A 9 27.01 -0.98 26.84
C GLY A 9 25.97 0.16 26.82
N TYR A 10 24.90 0.03 26.04
CA TYR A 10 23.83 1.03 25.91
C TYR A 10 22.48 0.56 26.49
N GLU A 11 22.45 -0.55 27.22
CA GLU A 11 21.23 -1.20 27.76
C GLU A 11 20.41 -0.32 28.71
N HIS A 12 21.06 0.68 29.31
CA HIS A 12 20.45 1.66 30.21
C HIS A 12 19.98 2.94 29.49
N LEU A 13 20.37 3.13 28.23
CA LEU A 13 20.06 4.33 27.43
C LEU A 13 18.95 4.08 26.41
N VAL A 14 18.65 2.81 26.10
CA VAL A 14 17.61 2.45 25.13
C VAL A 14 16.22 2.50 25.77
N PRO A 15 15.28 3.27 25.18
CA PRO A 15 13.88 3.29 25.60
C PRO A 15 13.23 1.92 25.59
N ARG A 16 12.37 1.65 26.55
CA ARG A 16 11.67 0.38 26.72
C ARG A 16 10.18 0.52 26.44
N SER A 17 9.58 1.65 26.81
CA SER A 17 8.17 1.98 26.53
C SER A 17 8.01 2.81 25.24
N PRO A 18 6.90 2.66 24.48
CA PRO A 18 6.56 3.56 23.37
C PRO A 18 6.61 5.04 23.74
N ASP A 19 6.19 5.40 24.96
CA ASP A 19 6.20 6.80 25.42
C ASP A 19 7.63 7.33 25.59
N GLU A 20 8.54 6.49 26.09
CA GLU A 20 9.96 6.83 26.20
C GLU A 20 10.60 7.01 24.82
N PHE A 21 10.24 6.18 23.84
CA PHE A 21 10.69 6.37 22.45
C PHE A 21 10.19 7.69 21.88
N ALA A 22 8.91 8.01 22.09
CA ALA A 22 8.34 9.27 21.63
C ALA A 22 9.01 10.48 22.31
N ALA A 23 9.32 10.40 23.61
CA ALA A 23 10.05 11.44 24.33
C ALA A 23 11.47 11.63 23.78
N ARG A 24 12.23 10.53 23.61
CA ARG A 24 13.60 10.58 23.06
C ARG A 24 13.64 11.10 21.64
N TRP A 25 12.65 10.75 20.80
CA TRP A 25 12.51 11.34 19.48
C TRP A 25 12.17 12.84 19.55
N LYS A 26 11.32 13.25 20.49
CA LYS A 26 10.96 14.67 20.66
C LYS A 26 12.17 15.54 21.00
N ASP A 27 13.09 15.00 21.79
CA ASP A 27 14.27 15.68 22.29
C ASP A 27 15.49 15.56 21.35
N SER A 28 15.44 14.70 20.33
CA SER A 28 16.56 14.45 19.44
C SER A 28 16.91 15.67 18.57
N MET A 29 18.18 15.75 18.16
CA MET A 29 18.61 16.75 17.16
C MET A 29 17.93 16.49 15.81
N ASP A 30 17.76 15.22 15.43
CA ASP A 30 17.12 14.83 14.17
C ASP A 30 15.72 15.43 14.03
N ARG A 31 14.92 15.41 15.10
CA ARG A 31 13.59 16.03 15.06
C ARG A 31 13.68 17.55 14.96
N LYS A 32 14.63 18.19 15.64
CA LYS A 32 14.82 19.65 15.52
C LYS A 32 15.19 20.04 14.10
N GLN A 33 16.08 19.28 13.46
CA GLN A 33 16.42 19.46 12.06
C GLN A 33 15.20 19.25 11.16
N LEU A 34 14.46 18.15 11.34
CA LEU A 34 13.24 17.86 10.58
C LEU A 34 12.20 18.99 10.68
N LEU A 35 12.02 19.59 11.87
CA LEU A 35 11.11 20.71 12.02
C LEU A 35 11.56 21.94 11.23
N GLY A 36 12.87 22.22 11.20
CA GLY A 36 13.43 23.29 10.36
C GLY A 36 13.24 23.01 8.87
N GLU A 37 13.44 21.76 8.44
CA GLU A 37 13.19 21.34 7.05
C GLU A 37 11.71 21.45 6.67
N ILE A 38 10.79 21.09 7.57
CA ILE A 38 9.34 21.25 7.36
C ILE A 38 8.98 22.73 7.22
N ASP A 39 9.49 23.60 8.08
CA ASP A 39 9.23 25.04 8.02
C ASP A 39 9.79 25.67 6.74
N ALA A 40 11.02 25.35 6.38
CA ALA A 40 11.64 25.77 5.12
C ALA A 40 10.82 25.29 3.91
N TYR A 41 10.38 24.03 3.91
CA TYR A 41 9.52 23.49 2.85
C TYR A 41 8.18 24.21 2.76
N GLN A 42 7.53 24.51 3.89
CA GLN A 42 6.26 25.23 3.91
C GLN A 42 6.41 26.68 3.41
N HIS A 43 7.54 27.32 3.70
CA HIS A 43 7.86 28.65 3.19
C HIS A 43 8.17 28.63 1.69
N GLU A 44 8.91 27.63 1.19
CA GLU A 44 9.23 27.46 -0.22
C GLU A 44 7.99 27.07 -1.06
N PHE A 45 7.11 26.25 -0.49
CA PHE A 45 5.91 25.72 -1.14
C PHE A 45 4.64 26.08 -0.37
N PRO A 46 4.23 27.36 -0.36
CA PRO A 46 3.03 27.78 0.34
C PRO A 46 1.77 27.10 -0.25
N LEU A 47 0.75 26.99 0.59
CA LEU A 47 -0.56 26.47 0.19
C LEU A 47 -1.09 27.29 -1.01
N HIS A 48 -1.56 26.58 -2.05
CA HIS A 48 -2.00 27.16 -3.32
C HIS A 48 -0.92 27.81 -4.20
N SER A 49 0.36 27.53 -3.95
CA SER A 49 1.46 27.87 -4.88
C SER A 49 1.29 27.22 -6.27
N ASP A 50 2.10 27.64 -7.24
CA ASP A 50 2.05 27.05 -8.59
C ASP A 50 2.33 25.54 -8.61
N LYS A 51 3.06 25.02 -7.62
CA LYS A 51 3.23 23.57 -7.43
C LYS A 51 1.92 22.83 -7.15
N TYR A 52 0.97 23.48 -6.48
CA TYR A 52 -0.37 22.92 -6.32
C TYR A 52 -1.10 22.78 -7.67
N LYS A 53 -0.96 23.77 -8.56
CA LYS A 53 -1.55 23.71 -9.92
C LYS A 53 -0.88 22.63 -10.76
N GLU A 54 0.45 22.53 -10.72
CA GLU A 54 1.22 21.49 -11.39
C GLU A 54 0.79 20.08 -10.92
N PHE A 55 0.67 19.90 -9.60
CA PHE A 55 0.18 18.66 -9.01
C PHE A 55 -1.27 18.34 -9.43
N SER A 56 -2.16 19.33 -9.38
CA SER A 56 -3.55 19.18 -9.80
C SER A 56 -3.66 18.78 -11.28
N HIS A 57 -2.85 19.39 -12.14
CA HIS A 57 -2.77 19.06 -13.55
C HIS A 57 -2.24 17.63 -13.77
N SER A 58 -1.14 17.26 -13.12
CA SER A 58 -0.60 15.90 -13.17
C SER A 58 -1.66 14.86 -12.75
N ARG A 59 -2.35 15.11 -11.63
CA ARG A 59 -3.46 14.27 -11.15
C ARG A 59 -4.64 14.19 -12.12
N ALA A 60 -4.92 15.24 -12.86
CA ALA A 60 -5.98 15.24 -13.87
C ALA A 60 -5.59 14.38 -15.08
N VAL A 61 -4.31 14.40 -15.49
CA VAL A 61 -3.78 13.58 -16.59
C VAL A 61 -3.73 12.10 -16.22
N GLU A 62 -3.37 11.76 -14.97
CA GLU A 62 -3.35 10.37 -14.49
C GLU A 62 -4.76 9.74 -14.45
N LYS A 63 -5.79 10.55 -14.21
CA LYS A 63 -7.17 10.07 -14.11
C LYS A 63 -7.70 9.63 -15.46
N ALA A 64 -8.41 8.49 -15.48
CA ALA A 64 -9.09 8.00 -16.65
C ALA A 64 -10.12 9.03 -17.17
N LYS A 65 -10.14 9.24 -18.48
CA LYS A 65 -11.12 10.11 -19.17
C LYS A 65 -12.55 9.75 -18.74
N GLY A 66 -13.35 10.75 -18.42
CA GLY A 66 -14.73 10.58 -17.94
C GLY A 66 -14.87 10.32 -16.43
N THR A 67 -13.77 10.27 -15.67
CA THR A 67 -13.83 10.20 -14.21
C THR A 67 -14.06 11.59 -13.63
N ARG A 68 -14.98 11.73 -12.66
CA ARG A 68 -15.26 13.01 -11.99
C ARG A 68 -13.99 13.59 -11.36
N THR A 69 -13.74 14.88 -11.52
CA THR A 69 -12.55 15.57 -10.96
C THR A 69 -12.45 15.42 -9.44
N ALA A 70 -13.59 15.45 -8.74
CA ALA A 70 -13.68 15.24 -7.30
C ALA A 70 -13.58 13.76 -6.85
N SER A 71 -13.62 12.80 -7.79
CA SER A 71 -13.46 11.38 -7.44
C SER A 71 -12.07 11.12 -6.87
N PRO A 72 -11.92 10.35 -5.79
CA PRO A 72 -10.61 9.94 -5.30
C PRO A 72 -9.96 8.89 -6.21
N TYR A 73 -10.72 8.25 -7.10
CA TYR A 73 -10.23 7.16 -7.95
C TYR A 73 -9.53 7.65 -9.22
N THR A 74 -8.41 6.99 -9.56
CA THR A 74 -7.66 7.20 -10.81
C THR A 74 -8.33 6.49 -11.99
N LEU A 75 -8.99 5.36 -11.74
CA LEU A 75 -9.62 4.55 -12.79
C LEU A 75 -11.12 4.82 -12.89
N SER A 76 -11.65 4.75 -14.11
CA SER A 76 -13.09 4.78 -14.32
C SER A 76 -13.74 3.53 -13.70
N TYR A 77 -15.03 3.63 -13.38
CA TYR A 77 -15.76 2.52 -12.76
C TYR A 77 -15.69 1.22 -13.58
N TRP A 78 -15.82 1.32 -14.91
CA TRP A 78 -15.70 0.18 -15.81
C TRP A 78 -14.30 -0.43 -15.84
N MET A 79 -13.25 0.39 -15.75
CA MET A 79 -11.88 -0.12 -15.64
C MET A 79 -11.67 -0.86 -14.31
N GLN A 80 -12.26 -0.38 -13.22
CA GLN A 80 -12.21 -1.06 -11.93
C GLN A 80 -12.90 -2.43 -12.00
N ILE A 81 -14.10 -2.51 -12.59
CA ILE A 81 -14.80 -3.78 -12.81
C ILE A 81 -13.94 -4.73 -13.62
N ARG A 82 -13.39 -4.27 -14.75
CA ARG A 82 -12.53 -5.09 -15.62
C ARG A 82 -11.30 -5.62 -14.89
N LEU A 83 -10.65 -4.80 -14.05
CA LEU A 83 -9.51 -5.22 -13.25
C LEU A 83 -9.90 -6.27 -12.21
N CYS A 84 -11.04 -6.11 -11.53
CA CYS A 84 -11.54 -7.10 -10.57
C CYS A 84 -11.85 -8.43 -11.26
N LEU A 85 -12.47 -8.40 -12.44
CA LEU A 85 -12.74 -9.60 -13.24
C LEU A 85 -11.44 -10.27 -13.71
N TRP A 86 -10.49 -9.51 -14.22
CA TRP A 86 -9.18 -10.03 -14.64
C TRP A 86 -8.43 -10.67 -13.46
N ARG A 87 -8.37 -9.99 -12.31
CA ARG A 87 -7.76 -10.55 -11.08
C ARG A 87 -8.48 -11.82 -10.63
N GLY A 88 -9.81 -11.86 -10.70
CA GLY A 88 -10.61 -13.04 -10.41
C GLY A 88 -10.26 -14.21 -11.33
N PHE A 89 -10.11 -13.95 -12.63
CA PHE A 89 -9.70 -14.95 -13.60
C PHE A 89 -8.26 -15.45 -13.37
N VAL A 90 -7.32 -14.55 -13.08
CA VAL A 90 -5.94 -14.93 -12.74
C VAL A 90 -5.90 -15.78 -11.48
N ARG A 91 -6.68 -15.43 -10.45
CA ARG A 91 -6.81 -16.24 -9.24
C ARG A 91 -7.39 -17.62 -9.57
N LEU A 92 -8.45 -17.69 -10.36
CA LEU A 92 -9.05 -18.96 -10.78
C LEU A 92 -8.06 -19.84 -11.55
N LYS A 93 -7.22 -19.23 -12.41
CA LYS A 93 -6.16 -19.93 -13.12
C LYS A 93 -5.03 -20.40 -12.18
N GLY A 94 -4.71 -19.62 -11.15
CA GLY A 94 -3.72 -19.99 -10.13
C GLY A 94 -4.22 -21.10 -9.19
N ASP A 95 -5.52 -21.13 -8.93
CA ASP A 95 -6.21 -22.12 -8.08
C ASP A 95 -6.86 -23.25 -8.91
N MET A 96 -6.15 -23.72 -9.94
CA MET A 96 -6.60 -24.84 -10.78
C MET A 96 -6.77 -26.16 -10.01
N THR A 97 -6.30 -26.25 -8.76
CA THR A 97 -6.38 -27.44 -7.92
C THR A 97 -7.81 -27.95 -7.78
N MET A 98 -8.79 -27.11 -7.44
CA MET A 98 -10.17 -27.58 -7.26
C MET A 98 -10.80 -28.09 -8.56
N THR A 99 -10.59 -27.38 -9.67
CA THR A 99 -11.11 -27.80 -10.98
C THR A 99 -10.44 -29.07 -11.47
N LEU A 100 -9.12 -29.20 -11.27
CA LEU A 100 -8.34 -30.36 -11.70
C LEU A 100 -8.67 -31.60 -10.86
N THR A 101 -8.76 -31.46 -9.54
CA THR A 101 -9.18 -32.55 -8.64
C THR A 101 -10.58 -33.04 -8.98
N SER A 102 -11.51 -32.12 -9.29
CA SER A 102 -12.87 -32.50 -9.69
C SER A 102 -12.90 -33.27 -11.02
N VAL A 103 -12.12 -32.83 -12.02
CA VAL A 103 -12.04 -33.53 -13.32
C VAL A 103 -11.40 -34.91 -13.18
N ILE A 104 -10.31 -35.03 -12.41
CA ILE A 104 -9.65 -36.33 -12.17
C ILE A 104 -10.57 -37.27 -11.38
N GLY A 105 -11.20 -36.77 -10.31
CA GLY A 105 -12.15 -37.54 -9.51
C GLY A 105 -13.34 -38.03 -10.32
N ASN A 106 -13.92 -37.16 -11.16
CA ASN A 106 -15.01 -37.55 -12.05
C ASN A 106 -14.58 -38.56 -13.12
N MET A 107 -13.36 -38.45 -13.67
CA MET A 107 -12.82 -39.45 -14.59
C MET A 107 -12.67 -40.82 -13.94
N ILE A 108 -12.13 -40.88 -12.72
CA ILE A 108 -11.99 -42.15 -11.97
C ILE A 108 -13.37 -42.76 -11.69
N MET A 109 -14.33 -41.96 -11.23
CA MET A 109 -15.71 -42.42 -10.99
C MET A 109 -16.37 -42.93 -12.28
N ALA A 110 -16.20 -42.24 -13.40
CA ALA A 110 -16.74 -42.67 -14.69
C ALA A 110 -16.17 -44.03 -15.13
N LEU A 111 -14.87 -44.28 -14.90
CA LEU A 111 -14.24 -45.57 -15.20
C LEU A 111 -14.74 -46.69 -14.28
N ILE A 112 -14.97 -46.42 -13.01
CA ILE A 112 -15.54 -47.39 -12.04
C ILE A 112 -16.98 -47.75 -12.40
N VAL A 113 -17.78 -46.77 -12.83
CA VAL A 113 -19.19 -47.01 -13.21
C VAL A 113 -19.30 -47.70 -14.58
N ALA A 114 -18.33 -47.47 -15.47
CA ALA A 114 -18.31 -48.06 -16.80
C ALA A 114 -17.76 -49.51 -16.85
N SER A 115 -17.12 -49.99 -15.78
CA SER A 115 -16.66 -51.39 -15.62
C SER A 115 -17.74 -52.29 -15.05
#